data_AF-A0A3D1BZ73-F1
#
_entry.id   AF-A0A3D1BZ73-F1
#
_cell.length_a   1.000
_cell.length_b   1.000
_cell.length_c   1.000
_cell.angle_alpha   90.00
_cell.angle_beta   90.00
_cell.angle_gamma   90.00
#
_symmetry.space_group_name_H-M   'P 1'
#
loop_
_entity.id
_entity.type
_entity.pdbx_description
1 polymer ?
#
loop_
_entity_poly.entity_id
_entity_poly.type
_entity_poly.pdbx_seq_one_letter_code
_entity_poly.pdbx_strand_id
1 'polypeptide(L)'
;MAQALQLGKIVVTSSQGQPLNAEIELMLTPGEDTSKLQTSLASKENYESQGIERLAIHNNISVELQKNEKGLTVLKLKSTQPVPDPFLDLLIQVDSAKGRNYREYTVLLDPPETPIIQQE
;
A
#
# COMPACT_ATOMS: atom_id res chain seq x y z
N MET A 1 -7.90 25.48 10.57
CA MET A 1 -7.48 24.07 10.75
C MET A 1 -7.14 23.52 9.38
N ALA A 2 -5.86 23.18 9.15
CA ALA A 2 -5.40 22.68 7.86
C ALA A 2 -5.78 21.21 7.74
N GLN A 3 -6.92 20.92 7.11
CA GLN A 3 -7.20 19.55 6.71
C GLN A 3 -6.33 19.28 5.47
N ALA A 4 -5.28 18.50 5.68
CA ALA A 4 -4.44 17.91 4.66
C ALA A 4 -5.05 16.57 4.22
N LEU A 5 -4.74 16.15 3.01
CA LEU A 5 -5.01 14.79 2.55
C LEU A 5 -4.51 13.80 3.60
N GLN A 6 -5.39 12.91 4.06
CA GLN A 6 -5.03 11.97 5.11
C GLN A 6 -5.11 10.54 4.58
N LEU A 7 -3.99 9.84 4.65
CA LEU A 7 -3.94 8.40 4.45
C LEU A 7 -4.48 7.70 5.70
N GLY A 8 -5.33 6.71 5.51
CA GLY A 8 -5.99 5.93 6.55
C GLY A 8 -5.21 4.68 6.93
N LYS A 9 -5.90 3.68 7.49
CA LYS A 9 -5.26 2.38 7.79
C LYS A 9 -5.09 1.58 6.51
N ILE A 10 -4.06 0.73 6.48
CA ILE A 10 -3.91 -0.30 5.46
C ILE A 10 -4.71 -1.54 5.89
N VAL A 11 -5.41 -2.14 4.92
CA VAL A 11 -6.12 -3.40 5.07
C VAL A 11 -5.56 -4.36 4.04
N VAL A 12 -5.09 -5.51 4.48
CA VAL A 12 -4.44 -6.51 3.63
C VAL A 12 -5.37 -7.71 3.51
N THR A 13 -5.51 -8.22 2.29
CA THR A 13 -6.42 -9.33 1.97
C THR A 13 -5.71 -10.52 1.34
N SER A 14 -4.40 -10.41 1.14
CA SER A 14 -3.53 -11.46 0.61
C SER A 14 -2.70 -12.10 1.74
N SER A 15 -2.36 -13.37 1.57
CA SER A 15 -1.46 -14.11 2.48
C SER A 15 -0.04 -14.21 1.93
N GLN A 16 0.89 -14.67 2.76
CA GLN A 16 2.26 -14.97 2.38
C GLN A 16 2.27 -16.02 1.26
N GLY A 17 3.15 -15.83 0.27
CA GLY A 17 3.22 -16.67 -0.92
C GLY A 17 2.16 -16.37 -1.98
N GLN A 18 1.34 -15.33 -1.79
CA GLN A 18 0.38 -14.85 -2.80
C GLN A 18 0.76 -13.45 -3.29
N PRO A 19 0.26 -13.02 -4.47
CA PRO A 19 0.36 -11.63 -4.88
C PRO A 19 -0.30 -10.71 -3.84
N LEU A 20 0.40 -9.64 -3.49
CA LEU A 20 -0.08 -8.63 -2.55
C LEU A 20 -1.40 -8.06 -3.06
N ASN A 21 -2.37 -7.97 -2.16
CA ASN A 21 -3.62 -7.25 -2.38
C ASN A 21 -3.98 -6.51 -1.09
N ALA A 22 -3.76 -5.19 -1.11
CA ALA A 22 -4.01 -4.32 0.03
C ALA A 22 -4.74 -3.05 -0.40
N GLU A 23 -5.44 -2.44 0.54
CA GLU A 23 -6.15 -1.19 0.38
C GLU A 23 -5.79 -0.21 1.48
N ILE A 24 -5.59 1.05 1.12
CA ILE A 24 -5.40 2.15 2.07
C ILE A 24 -6.52 3.14 1.85
N GLU A 25 -7.33 3.38 2.87
CA GLU A 25 -8.38 4.40 2.79
C GLU A 25 -7.76 5.79 2.62
N LEU A 26 -8.32 6.61 1.73
CA LEU A 26 -7.85 7.97 1.49
C LEU A 26 -8.96 8.96 1.85
N MET A 27 -8.72 9.71 2.93
CA MET A 27 -9.61 10.79 3.34
C MET A 27 -9.22 12.08 2.64
N LEU A 28 -10.03 12.43 1.65
CA LEU A 28 -9.90 13.66 0.88
C LEU A 28 -10.46 14.84 1.66
N THR A 29 -9.78 15.98 1.55
CA THR A 29 -10.25 17.23 2.15
C THR A 29 -11.21 17.92 1.19
N PRO A 30 -12.20 18.68 1.69
CA PRO A 30 -13.10 19.43 0.80
C PRO A 30 -12.30 20.30 -0.19
N GLY A 31 -12.56 20.13 -1.49
CA GLY A 31 -11.87 20.84 -2.57
C GLY A 31 -10.57 20.19 -3.08
N GLU A 32 -10.17 19.03 -2.54
CA GLU A 32 -9.05 18.27 -3.10
C GLU A 32 -9.48 17.60 -4.42
N ASP A 33 -8.75 17.89 -5.49
CA ASP A 33 -9.00 17.31 -6.81
C ASP A 33 -8.24 16.00 -6.95
N THR A 34 -8.96 14.89 -6.94
CA THR A 34 -8.38 13.54 -7.12
C THR A 34 -7.63 13.39 -8.43
N SER A 35 -7.97 14.17 -9.45
CA SER A 35 -7.31 14.13 -10.76
C SER A 35 -5.88 14.69 -10.69
N LYS A 36 -5.57 15.49 -9.67
CA LYS A 36 -4.24 16.05 -9.41
C LYS A 36 -3.43 15.23 -8.41
N LEU A 37 -4.04 14.21 -7.81
CA LEU A 37 -3.35 13.32 -6.88
C LEU A 37 -2.56 12.30 -7.68
N GLN A 38 -1.25 12.23 -7.43
CA GLN A 38 -0.41 11.15 -7.92
C GLN A 38 0.03 10.31 -6.73
N THR A 39 -0.25 9.02 -6.80
CA THR A 39 0.03 8.07 -5.72
C THR A 39 0.92 6.97 -6.25
N SER A 40 2.01 6.69 -5.56
CA SER A 40 2.97 5.67 -5.97
C SER A 40 3.70 5.11 -4.74
N LEU A 41 4.42 4.01 -4.93
CA LEU A 41 5.49 3.69 -4.00
C LEU A 41 6.61 4.72 -4.17
N ALA A 42 7.18 5.16 -3.05
CA ALA A 42 8.31 6.09 -3.07
C ALA A 42 9.49 5.51 -3.87
N SER A 43 10.43 6.35 -4.30
CA SER A 43 11.66 5.91 -4.98
C SER A 43 12.64 5.22 -4.02
N LYS A 44 13.66 4.55 -4.56
CA LYS A 44 14.67 3.85 -3.76
C LYS A 44 15.41 4.80 -2.80
N GLU A 45 15.78 5.96 -3.29
CA GLU A 45 16.44 7.00 -2.49
C GLU A 45 15.56 7.45 -1.30
N ASN A 46 14.24 7.53 -1.49
CA ASN A 46 13.32 7.91 -0.41
C ASN A 46 13.16 6.79 0.64
N TYR A 47 13.17 5.53 0.22
CA TYR A 47 13.20 4.38 1.13
C TYR A 47 14.48 4.41 1.99
N GLU A 48 15.63 4.56 1.35
CA GLU A 48 16.94 4.64 2.03
C GLU A 48 17.02 5.84 2.99
N SER A 49 16.50 7.00 2.58
CA SER A 49 16.45 8.19 3.43
C SER A 49 15.57 8.01 4.67
N GLN A 50 14.62 7.07 4.64
CA GLN A 50 13.76 6.71 5.77
C GLN A 50 14.34 5.54 6.59
N GLY A 51 15.49 4.99 6.18
CA GLY A 51 16.08 3.82 6.82
C GLY A 51 15.35 2.51 6.54
N ILE A 52 14.51 2.48 5.51
CA ILE A 52 13.71 1.31 5.12
C ILE A 52 14.41 0.59 3.96
N GLU A 53 14.55 -0.72 4.06
CA GLU A 53 15.10 -1.53 2.97
C GLU A 53 14.14 -1.62 1.78
N ARG A 54 14.62 -1.27 0.58
CA ARG A 54 13.84 -1.49 -0.64
C ARG A 54 14.08 -2.88 -1.22
N LEU A 55 13.17 -3.80 -0.94
CA LEU A 55 13.11 -5.13 -1.55
C LEU A 55 12.73 -5.10 -3.05
N ALA A 56 13.11 -6.14 -3.79
CA ALA A 56 12.79 -6.30 -5.21
C ALA A 56 11.28 -6.37 -5.48
N ILE A 57 10.50 -6.93 -4.55
CA ILE A 57 9.04 -7.03 -4.65
C ILE A 57 8.37 -5.66 -4.77
N HIS A 58 8.94 -4.60 -4.20
CA HIS A 58 8.42 -3.23 -4.32
C HIS A 58 8.34 -2.73 -5.77
N ASN A 59 9.20 -3.23 -6.66
CA ASN A 59 9.17 -2.85 -8.08
C ASN A 59 8.01 -3.50 -8.83
N ASN A 60 7.41 -4.55 -8.27
CA ASN A 60 6.28 -5.27 -8.85
C ASN A 60 4.93 -4.85 -8.27
N ILE A 61 4.89 -3.85 -7.37
CA ILE A 61 3.68 -3.34 -6.74
C ILE A 61 3.19 -2.10 -7.48
N SER A 62 1.97 -2.17 -7.98
CA SER A 62 1.22 -1.04 -8.53
C SER A 62 0.35 -0.40 -7.45
N VAL A 63 0.25 0.93 -7.49
CA VAL A 63 -0.62 1.72 -6.60
C VAL A 63 -1.64 2.47 -7.47
N GLU A 64 -2.92 2.22 -7.24
CA GLU A 64 -4.00 2.81 -8.03
C GLU A 64 -5.04 3.47 -7.12
N LEU A 65 -5.39 4.72 -7.42
CA LEU A 65 -6.49 5.42 -6.76
C LEU A 65 -7.83 4.95 -7.36
N GLN A 66 -8.70 4.37 -6.54
CA GLN A 66 -10.02 3.92 -6.98
C GLN A 66 -11.09 4.08 -5.90
N LYS A 67 -12.35 3.82 -6.27
CA LYS A 67 -13.46 3.69 -5.32
C LYS A 67 -13.65 2.22 -4.98
N ASN A 68 -13.70 1.88 -3.69
CA ASN A 68 -14.04 0.53 -3.28
C ASN A 68 -15.57 0.30 -3.37
N GLU A 69 -16.01 -0.91 -3.04
CA GLU A 69 -17.43 -1.32 -3.07
C GLU A 69 -18.33 -0.48 -2.16
N LYS A 70 -17.75 0.17 -1.14
CA LYS A 70 -18.46 1.07 -0.21
C LYS A 70 -18.51 2.52 -0.70
N GLY A 71 -17.96 2.82 -1.88
CA GLY A 71 -17.87 4.17 -2.44
C GLY A 71 -16.77 5.05 -1.82
N LEU A 72 -15.93 4.48 -0.94
CA LEU A 72 -14.80 5.18 -0.32
C LEU A 72 -13.64 5.26 -1.29
N THR A 73 -12.91 6.38 -1.26
CA THR A 73 -11.67 6.51 -2.03
C THR A 73 -10.58 5.70 -1.34
N VAL A 74 -9.94 4.81 -2.08
CA VAL A 74 -8.86 3.95 -1.58
C VAL A 74 -7.68 3.96 -2.55
N LEU A 75 -6.49 3.77 -2.02
CA LEU A 75 -5.33 3.32 -2.79
C LEU A 75 -5.32 1.81 -2.77
N LYS A 76 -5.48 1.19 -3.95
CA LYS A 76 -5.34 -0.25 -4.14
C LYS A 76 -3.89 -0.54 -4.45
N LEU A 77 -3.28 -1.42 -3.65
CA LEU A 77 -1.92 -1.90 -3.84
C LEU A 77 -2.01 -3.35 -4.30
N LYS A 78 -1.43 -3.62 -5.47
CA LYS A 78 -1.38 -4.97 -6.03
C LYS A 78 0.01 -5.30 -6.52
N SER A 79 0.54 -6.47 -6.14
CA SER A 79 1.74 -7.00 -6.79
C SER A 79 1.39 -7.93 -7.94
N THR A 80 2.27 -8.01 -8.92
CA THR A 80 2.19 -9.03 -9.99
C THR A 80 2.85 -10.35 -9.59
N GLN A 81 3.78 -10.31 -8.63
CA GLN A 81 4.51 -11.48 -8.12
C GLN A 81 4.09 -11.83 -6.69
N PRO A 82 4.16 -13.12 -6.31
CA PRO A 82 3.97 -13.54 -4.92
C PRO A 82 4.94 -12.85 -3.96
N VAL A 83 4.46 -12.53 -2.75
CA VAL A 83 5.30 -12.01 -1.67
C VAL A 83 5.77 -13.17 -0.78
N PRO A 84 7.05 -13.58 -0.82
CA PRO A 84 7.53 -14.70 -0.01
C PRO A 84 7.75 -14.32 1.45
N ASP A 85 7.98 -13.05 1.74
CA ASP A 85 8.27 -12.55 3.08
C ASP A 85 7.00 -12.50 3.95
N PRO A 86 7.11 -12.72 5.28
CA PRO A 86 5.98 -12.67 6.21
C PRO A 86 5.53 -11.24 6.54
N PHE A 87 6.36 -10.24 6.23
CA PHE A 87 6.02 -8.83 6.36
C PHE A 87 6.69 -8.01 5.26
N LEU A 88 6.15 -6.81 5.02
CA LEU A 88 6.65 -5.88 4.02
C LEU A 88 6.47 -4.44 4.49
N ASP A 89 7.54 -3.65 4.46
CA ASP A 89 7.48 -2.22 4.76
C ASP A 89 7.27 -1.40 3.49
N LEU A 90 6.13 -0.74 3.41
CA LEU A 90 5.70 0.05 2.27
C LEU A 90 5.82 1.54 2.57
N LEU A 91 6.50 2.28 1.70
CA LEU A 91 6.55 3.74 1.76
C LEU A 91 5.71 4.32 0.64
N ILE A 92 4.52 4.80 0.99
CA ILE A 92 3.56 5.40 0.06
C ILE A 92 3.90 6.86 -0.12
N GLN A 93 4.12 7.28 -1.37
CA GLN A 93 4.26 8.67 -1.75
C GLN A 93 2.94 9.16 -2.32
N VAL A 94 2.48 10.31 -1.83
CA VAL A 94 1.32 11.01 -2.37
C VAL A 94 1.68 12.45 -2.70
N ASP A 95 1.61 12.76 -3.98
CA ASP A 95 1.82 14.08 -4.54
C ASP A 95 0.46 14.75 -4.76
N SER A 96 0.28 15.91 -4.13
CA SER A 96 -0.95 16.71 -4.21
C SER A 96 -0.62 18.15 -4.57
N ALA A 97 -1.67 18.96 -4.84
CA ALA A 97 -1.48 20.39 -5.09
C ALA A 97 -0.87 21.15 -3.89
N LYS A 98 -1.00 20.60 -2.68
CA LYS A 98 -0.45 21.18 -1.44
C LYS A 98 0.99 20.73 -1.16
N GLY A 99 1.51 19.76 -1.92
CA GLY A 99 2.84 19.21 -1.76
C GLY A 99 2.87 17.69 -1.71
N ARG A 100 4.08 17.18 -1.47
CA ARG A 100 4.41 15.76 -1.38
C ARG A 100 4.35 15.27 0.06
N ASN A 101 3.72 14.13 0.27
CA ASN A 101 3.65 13.46 1.57
C ASN A 101 4.12 12.01 1.43
N TYR A 102 4.70 11.50 2.50
CA TYR A 102 5.14 10.11 2.59
C TYR A 102 4.48 9.44 3.80
N ARG A 103 4.14 8.17 3.66
CA ARG A 103 3.68 7.37 4.78
C ARG A 103 4.15 5.94 4.71
N GLU A 104 4.72 5.50 5.81
CA GLU A 104 5.17 4.14 6.02
C GLU A 104 4.02 3.25 6.53
N TYR A 105 4.01 2.01 6.06
CA TYR A 105 3.12 0.95 6.49
C TYR A 105 3.87 -0.37 6.57
N THR A 106 3.87 -1.00 7.73
CA THR A 106 4.27 -2.40 7.88
C THR A 106 3.06 -3.29 7.62
N VAL A 107 3.14 -4.07 6.56
CA VAL A 107 2.17 -5.11 6.20
C VAL A 107 2.61 -6.42 6.83
N LEU A 108 1.73 -7.07 7.57
CA LEU A 108 1.91 -8.44 8.04
C LEU A 108 1.08 -9.37 7.14
N LEU A 109 1.70 -10.42 6.65
CA LEU A 109 1.07 -11.43 5.81
C LEU A 109 0.89 -12.71 6.60
N ASP A 110 -0.33 -13.25 6.61
CA ASP A 110 -0.60 -14.53 7.24
C ASP A 110 0.20 -15.64 6.53
N PRO A 111 0.78 -16.60 7.26
CA PRO A 111 1.50 -17.71 6.65
C PRO A 111 0.58 -18.53 5.74
N PRO A 112 1.12 -19.21 4.72
CA PRO A 112 0.31 -20.10 3.89
C PRO A 112 -0.32 -21.17 4.78
N GLU A 113 -1.61 -21.45 4.59
CA GLU A 113 -2.26 -22.60 5.22
C GLU A 113 -1.55 -23.86 4.72
N THR A 114 -0.69 -24.46 5.56
CA THR A 114 -0.16 -25.79 5.30
C THR A 114 -1.35 -26.75 5.24
N PRO A 115 -1.60 -27.46 4.13
CA PRO A 115 -2.62 -28.48 4.11
C PRO A 115 -2.26 -29.50 5.19
N ILE A 116 -3.14 -29.68 6.16
CA ILE A 116 -3.06 -30.80 7.11
C ILE A 116 -3.16 -32.09 6.29
N ILE A 117 -2.02 -32.70 5.99
CA ILE A 117 -2.01 -34.06 5.43
C ILE A 117 -2.50 -34.95 6.57
N GLN A 118 -3.80 -35.26 6.55
CA GLN A 118 -4.38 -36.31 7.38
C GLN A 118 -3.71 -37.61 6.95
N GLN A 119 -2.74 -38.05 7.75
CA GLN A 119 -2.18 -39.39 7.63
C GLN A 119 -3.26 -40.37 8.09
N GLU A 120 -3.68 -41.23 7.16
CA GLU A 120 -4.54 -42.39 7.43
C GLU A 120 -3.85 -43.46 8.26
#